data_AF-A0A3Z2NYH5-F1
#
_entry.id   AF-A0A3Z2NYH5-F1
#
_cell.length_a   1.000
_cell.length_b   1.000
_cell.length_c   1.000
_cell.angle_alpha   90.00
_cell.angle_beta   90.00
_cell.angle_gamma   90.00
#
_symmetry.space_group_name_H-M   'P 1'
#
loop_
_entity.id
_entity.type
_entity.pdbx_description
1 polymer ?
#
loop_
_entity_poly.entity_id
_entity_poly.type
_entity_poly.pdbx_seq_one_letter_code
_entity_poly.pdbx_strand_id
1 'polypeptide(L)'
;MSVVEVLREYSEVWKLFGQMPDSATVNSELASVFLGISIKTLARYRQNGGGPPYIQYQAEDTKARNQRVLYVLGDLRVWRDIHKVSSSMHGAQVRGLAFTSLTDFIEEHPFIVRNKIIQKRKIKRLGVRDSETEIYDDVILGHILCVEETVLTSHISNNDLQVIWVSVEEALKKHWEHNDNKNIFLNCFKLCSEEIITNAEIISDYNFLKQQLR
;
A
#
# COMPACT_ATOMS: atom_id res chain seq x y z
N MET A 1 19.24 -26.61 -14.21
CA MET A 1 18.03 -26.82 -13.40
C MET A 1 16.83 -26.37 -14.20
N SER A 2 15.85 -27.24 -14.41
CA SER A 2 14.58 -26.86 -15.03
C SER A 2 13.72 -26.08 -14.03
N VAL A 3 12.80 -25.24 -14.52
CA VAL A 3 11.83 -24.50 -13.68
C VAL A 3 11.03 -25.46 -12.77
N VAL A 4 10.77 -26.69 -13.23
CA VAL A 4 10.05 -27.72 -12.47
C VAL A 4 10.88 -28.26 -11.30
N GLU A 5 12.19 -28.45 -11.48
CA GLU A 5 13.09 -28.89 -10.40
C GLU A 5 13.19 -27.82 -9.31
N VAL A 6 13.34 -26.56 -9.71
CA VAL A 6 13.36 -25.42 -8.79
C VAL A 6 12.06 -25.37 -7.97
N LEU A 7 10.90 -25.52 -8.62
CA LEU A 7 9.60 -25.53 -7.92
C LEU A 7 9.44 -26.73 -6.96
N ARG A 8 10.02 -27.89 -7.28
CA ARG A 8 10.01 -29.06 -6.38
C ARG A 8 10.86 -28.82 -5.15
N GLU A 9 12.07 -28.32 -5.31
CA GLU A 9 12.95 -27.96 -4.20
C GLU A 9 12.28 -26.93 -3.29
N TYR A 10 11.64 -25.90 -3.86
CA TYR A 10 10.85 -24.94 -3.09
C TYR A 10 9.70 -25.61 -2.34
N SER A 11 8.95 -26.53 -2.96
CA SER A 11 7.83 -27.23 -2.33
C SER A 11 8.25 -28.00 -1.07
N GLU A 12 9.40 -28.66 -1.09
CA GLU A 12 9.94 -29.39 0.06
C GLU A 12 10.32 -28.43 1.19
N VAL A 13 11.01 -27.34 0.87
CA VAL A 13 11.36 -26.29 1.85
C VAL A 13 10.10 -25.68 2.49
N TRP A 14 9.07 -25.41 1.70
CA TRP A 14 7.80 -24.88 2.20
C TRP A 14 7.06 -25.88 3.08
N LYS A 15 7.07 -27.17 2.75
CA LYS A 15 6.51 -28.22 3.61
C LYS A 15 7.22 -28.28 4.96
N LEU A 16 8.55 -28.19 4.98
CA LEU A 16 9.33 -28.18 6.22
C LEU A 16 8.96 -27.00 7.12
N PHE A 17 8.88 -25.78 6.57
CA PHE A 17 8.45 -24.61 7.33
C PHE A 17 6.97 -24.67 7.76
N GLY A 18 6.11 -25.27 6.94
CA GLY A 18 4.68 -25.42 7.24
C GLY A 18 4.39 -26.42 8.38
N GLN A 19 5.24 -27.45 8.52
CA GLN A 19 5.09 -28.46 9.57
C GLN A 19 5.69 -28.05 10.92
N MET A 20 6.53 -27.01 10.95
CA MET A 20 7.09 -26.49 12.20
C MET A 20 6.02 -25.74 13.02
N PRO A 21 5.94 -25.99 14.35
CA PRO A 21 5.02 -25.26 15.22
C PRO A 21 5.43 -23.79 15.38
N ASP A 22 4.51 -22.92 15.75
CA ASP A 22 4.78 -21.48 15.94
C ASP A 22 5.85 -21.21 17.01
N SER A 23 5.94 -22.06 18.03
CA SER A 23 6.94 -21.96 19.09
C SER A 23 8.36 -22.39 18.65
N ALA A 24 8.54 -22.90 17.43
CA ALA A 24 9.84 -23.32 16.94
C ALA A 24 10.80 -22.12 16.84
N THR A 25 12.01 -22.29 17.37
CA THR A 25 13.07 -21.27 17.25
C THR A 25 14.02 -21.59 16.10
N VAL A 26 14.28 -20.63 15.23
CA VAL A 26 15.18 -20.76 14.08
C VAL A 26 16.34 -19.75 14.17
N ASN A 27 17.46 -20.07 13.52
CA ASN A 27 18.61 -19.16 13.46
C ASN A 27 18.39 -18.04 12.41
N SER A 28 19.33 -17.10 12.34
CA SER A 28 19.24 -15.97 11.38
C SER A 28 19.24 -16.41 9.91
N GLU A 29 19.90 -17.51 9.57
CA GLU A 29 19.95 -18.03 8.20
C GLU A 29 18.57 -18.54 7.77
N LEU A 30 17.98 -19.44 8.55
CA LEU A 30 16.65 -19.99 8.30
C LEU A 30 15.57 -18.91 8.35
N ALA A 31 15.67 -17.94 9.29
CA ALA A 31 14.77 -16.80 9.32
C ALA A 31 14.86 -15.95 8.05
N SER A 32 16.07 -15.70 7.53
CA SER A 32 16.25 -14.94 6.29
C SER A 32 15.68 -15.67 5.07
N VAL A 33 15.82 -17.00 5.02
CA VAL A 33 15.22 -17.85 3.99
C VAL A 33 13.69 -17.82 4.08
N PHE A 34 13.13 -17.98 5.28
CA PHE A 34 11.69 -17.94 5.51
C PHE A 34 11.04 -16.62 5.07
N LEU A 35 11.73 -15.50 5.33
CA LEU A 35 11.29 -14.16 4.95
C LEU A 35 11.62 -13.79 3.49
N GLY A 36 12.41 -14.60 2.78
CA GLY A 36 12.83 -14.31 1.42
C GLY A 36 13.74 -13.08 1.30
N ILE A 37 14.56 -12.79 2.30
CA ILE A 37 15.49 -11.65 2.32
C ILE A 37 16.93 -12.10 2.57
N SER A 38 17.91 -11.25 2.23
CA SER A 38 19.30 -11.55 2.56
C SER A 38 19.55 -11.52 4.07
N ILE A 39 20.49 -12.32 4.56
CA ILE A 39 20.91 -12.29 5.97
C ILE A 39 21.43 -10.90 6.39
N LYS A 40 22.04 -10.16 5.45
CA LYS A 40 22.49 -8.77 5.66
C LYS A 40 21.31 -7.83 5.86
N THR A 41 20.25 -8.00 5.07
CA THR A 41 18.99 -7.23 5.22
C THR A 41 18.37 -7.49 6.59
N LEU A 42 18.28 -8.75 7.00
CA LEU A 42 17.75 -9.11 8.31
C LEU A 42 18.59 -8.54 9.45
N ALA A 43 19.93 -8.57 9.34
CA ALA A 43 20.81 -7.92 10.31
C ALA A 43 20.61 -6.40 10.39
N ARG A 44 20.44 -5.73 9.24
CA ARG A 44 20.13 -4.30 9.19
C ARG A 44 18.77 -3.98 9.83
N TYR A 45 17.74 -4.79 9.57
CA TYR A 45 16.43 -4.62 10.19
C TYR A 45 16.50 -4.71 11.70
N ARG A 46 17.26 -5.67 12.26
CA ARG A 46 17.50 -5.71 13.70
C ARG A 46 18.20 -4.46 14.23
N GLN A 47 19.24 -4.01 13.54
CA GLN A 47 20.03 -2.83 13.97
C GLN A 47 19.18 -1.56 14.02
N ASN A 48 18.22 -1.44 13.10
CA ASN A 48 17.37 -0.25 12.97
C ASN A 48 16.01 -0.39 13.67
N GLY A 49 15.74 -1.51 14.33
CA GLY A 49 14.44 -1.76 14.99
C GLY A 49 13.27 -2.03 14.06
N GLY A 50 13.50 -2.29 12.76
CA GLY A 50 12.44 -2.55 11.77
C GLY A 50 12.21 -4.03 11.45
N GLY A 51 12.89 -4.94 12.15
CA GLY A 51 12.82 -6.38 11.91
C GLY A 51 11.82 -7.11 12.80
N PRO A 52 11.58 -8.41 12.56
CA PRO A 52 10.82 -9.24 13.48
C PRO A 52 11.49 -9.30 14.85
N PRO A 53 10.71 -9.53 15.92
CA PRO A 53 11.23 -9.83 17.24
C PRO A 53 12.26 -10.97 17.20
N TYR A 54 13.26 -10.88 18.06
CA TYR A 54 14.33 -11.88 18.14
C TYR A 54 14.70 -12.17 19.60
N ILE A 55 15.14 -13.40 19.83
CA ILE A 55 15.70 -13.85 21.10
C ILE A 55 17.21 -13.68 21.03
N GLN A 56 17.74 -12.98 22.01
CA GLN A 56 19.17 -12.88 22.27
C GLN A 56 19.40 -13.17 23.76
N TYR A 57 20.02 -14.32 24.05
CA TYR A 57 20.36 -14.70 25.41
C TYR A 57 21.50 -13.82 25.92
N GLN A 58 21.23 -13.07 26.98
CA GLN A 58 22.26 -12.34 27.71
C GLN A 58 23.01 -13.34 28.59
N ALA A 59 24.26 -13.62 28.29
CA ALA A 59 25.11 -14.38 29.22
C ALA A 59 25.59 -13.41 30.32
N GLU A 60 25.26 -13.74 31.58
CA GLU A 60 25.45 -12.89 32.77
C GLU A 60 26.87 -12.31 32.90
N ASP A 61 27.88 -13.03 32.41
CA ASP A 61 29.31 -12.66 32.53
C ASP A 61 29.97 -12.13 31.25
N THR A 62 29.23 -11.91 30.16
CA THR A 62 29.86 -11.48 28.89
C THR A 62 29.22 -10.24 28.27
N LYS A 63 30.04 -9.19 28.10
CA LYS A 63 29.71 -7.98 27.31
C LYS A 63 29.91 -8.19 25.80
N ALA A 64 30.00 -9.44 25.35
CA ALA A 64 30.30 -9.76 23.96
C ALA A 64 29.10 -9.45 23.05
N ARG A 65 29.30 -8.57 22.08
CA ARG A 65 28.25 -8.12 21.14
C ARG A 65 27.79 -9.20 20.16
N ASN A 66 28.58 -10.27 19.96
CA ASN A 66 28.35 -11.32 18.97
C ASN A 66 27.56 -12.51 19.53
N GLN A 67 26.52 -12.25 20.31
CA GLN A 67 25.67 -13.33 20.82
C GLN A 67 24.80 -13.91 19.70
N ARG A 68 24.47 -15.20 19.84
CA ARG A 68 23.61 -15.91 18.90
C ARG A 68 22.21 -15.31 18.91
N VAL A 69 21.70 -15.00 17.73
CA VAL A 69 20.35 -14.47 17.52
C VAL A 69 19.45 -15.56 16.98
N LEU A 70 18.31 -15.75 17.64
CA LEU A 70 17.25 -16.68 17.25
C LEU A 70 15.94 -15.93 17.01
N TYR A 71 15.03 -16.54 16.25
CA TYR A 71 13.69 -16.01 15.97
C TYR A 71 12.66 -17.09 16.26
N VAL A 72 11.51 -16.71 16.80
CA VAL A 72 10.35 -17.58 16.95
C VAL A 72 9.60 -17.59 15.62
N LEU A 73 9.25 -18.78 15.12
CA LEU A 73 8.63 -18.92 13.80
C LEU A 73 7.25 -18.26 13.74
N GLY A 74 6.48 -18.29 14.83
CA GLY A 74 5.23 -17.57 14.99
C GLY A 74 5.40 -16.06 14.78
N ASP A 75 6.41 -15.46 15.41
CA ASP A 75 6.70 -14.02 15.24
C ASP A 75 7.10 -13.67 13.81
N LEU A 76 7.85 -14.56 13.14
CA LEU A 76 8.19 -14.39 11.73
C LEU A 76 6.95 -14.43 10.83
N ARG A 77 5.99 -15.33 11.12
CA ARG A 77 4.71 -15.42 10.39
C ARG A 77 3.90 -14.13 10.58
N VAL A 78 3.72 -13.70 11.82
CA VAL A 78 3.02 -12.45 12.17
C VAL A 78 3.67 -11.25 11.49
N TRP A 79 5.00 -11.12 11.59
CA TRP A 79 5.73 -10.02 10.97
C TRP A 79 5.52 -10.00 9.46
N ARG A 80 5.63 -11.15 8.79
CA ARG A 80 5.39 -11.26 7.33
C ARG A 80 3.97 -10.88 6.97
N ASP A 81 2.99 -11.28 7.77
CA ASP A 81 1.58 -10.98 7.51
C ASP A 81 1.26 -9.49 7.67
N ILE A 82 1.84 -8.81 8.67
CA ILE A 82 1.71 -7.36 8.87
C ILE A 82 2.34 -6.57 7.71
N HIS A 83 3.38 -7.11 7.06
CA HIS A 83 4.08 -6.44 5.96
C HIS A 83 3.48 -6.74 4.57
N LYS A 84 2.35 -7.46 4.51
CA LYS A 84 1.63 -7.68 3.24
C LYS A 84 0.99 -6.39 2.76
N VAL A 85 1.33 -6.01 1.53
CA VAL A 85 0.70 -4.90 0.83
C VAL A 85 -0.06 -5.44 -0.38
N SER A 86 -1.21 -4.85 -0.68
CA SER A 86 -2.14 -5.28 -1.73
C SER A 86 -1.97 -4.51 -3.03
N SER A 87 -1.24 -3.39 -3.01
CA SER A 87 -0.95 -2.56 -4.18
C SER A 87 0.31 -1.73 -3.96
N SER A 88 0.88 -1.20 -5.05
CA SER A 88 2.00 -0.24 -5.00
C SER A 88 1.66 0.99 -4.15
N MET A 89 0.42 1.47 -4.25
CA MET A 89 -0.09 2.58 -3.43
C MET A 89 -0.09 2.25 -1.95
N HIS A 90 -0.68 1.11 -1.56
CA HIS A 90 -0.66 0.66 -0.16
C HIS A 90 0.78 0.54 0.35
N GLY A 91 1.70 0.04 -0.48
CA GLY A 91 3.12 0.00 -0.16
C GLY A 91 3.79 1.37 0.00
N ALA A 92 3.38 2.40 -0.74
CA ALA A 92 3.87 3.76 -0.56
C ALA A 92 3.33 4.39 0.74
N GLN A 93 2.05 4.17 1.04
CA GLN A 93 1.41 4.66 2.26
C GLN A 93 2.04 4.09 3.53
N VAL A 94 2.23 2.77 3.61
CA VAL A 94 2.86 2.11 4.77
C VAL A 94 4.29 2.63 5.02
N ARG A 95 4.97 3.10 3.97
CA ARG A 95 6.33 3.68 4.07
C ARG A 95 6.33 5.17 4.38
N GLY A 96 5.16 5.79 4.49
CA GLY A 96 5.04 7.23 4.66
C GLY A 96 5.47 8.04 3.42
N LEU A 97 5.41 7.45 2.22
CA LEU A 97 5.85 8.09 0.98
C LEU A 97 4.70 8.76 0.20
N ALA A 98 3.45 8.47 0.56
CA ALA A 98 2.28 9.03 -0.09
C ALA A 98 1.10 9.08 0.87
N PHE A 99 0.34 10.18 0.84
CA PHE A 99 -0.94 10.32 1.53
C PHE A 99 -0.87 10.01 3.04
N THR A 100 0.11 10.60 3.70
CA THR A 100 0.37 10.55 5.14
C THR A 100 -0.33 11.65 5.91
N SER A 101 -0.77 12.71 5.22
CA SER A 101 -1.39 13.88 5.80
C SER A 101 -2.52 14.39 4.92
N LEU A 102 -3.45 15.19 5.47
CA LEU A 102 -4.48 15.85 4.65
C LEU A 102 -3.88 16.82 3.63
N THR A 103 -2.71 17.40 3.92
CA THR A 103 -2.00 18.26 2.98
C THR A 103 -1.64 17.52 1.69
N ASP A 104 -1.33 16.22 1.77
CA ASP A 104 -0.99 15.43 0.58
C ASP A 104 -2.18 15.28 -0.39
N PHE A 105 -3.42 15.45 0.08
CA PHE A 105 -4.62 15.35 -0.75
C PHE A 105 -4.96 16.63 -1.51
N ILE A 106 -4.43 17.77 -1.07
CA ILE A 106 -4.61 19.08 -1.71
C ILE A 106 -3.47 19.43 -2.67
N GLU A 107 -2.32 18.75 -2.54
CA GLU A 107 -1.22 18.87 -3.51
C GLU A 107 -1.62 18.29 -4.88
N GLU A 108 -1.04 18.83 -5.95
CA GLU A 108 -1.29 18.34 -7.30
C GLU A 108 -0.61 16.99 -7.54
N HIS A 109 -1.39 16.02 -8.01
CA HIS A 109 -0.93 14.69 -8.37
C HIS A 109 -1.22 14.37 -9.84
N PRO A 110 -0.37 13.54 -10.48
CA PRO A 110 -0.55 13.17 -11.88
C PRO A 110 -1.62 12.08 -12.05
N PHE A 111 -2.70 12.43 -12.74
CA PHE A 111 -3.77 11.51 -13.14
C PHE A 111 -3.82 11.37 -14.66
N ILE A 112 -4.00 10.13 -15.11
CA ILE A 112 -4.18 9.82 -16.53
C ILE A 112 -5.66 9.94 -16.84
N VAL A 113 -5.99 10.71 -17.87
CA VAL A 113 -7.36 10.91 -18.35
C VAL A 113 -7.51 10.45 -19.79
N ARG A 114 -8.75 10.15 -20.15
CA ARG A 114 -9.17 9.98 -21.54
C ARG A 114 -10.47 10.74 -21.76
N ASN A 115 -10.54 11.47 -22.86
CA ASN A 115 -11.77 12.12 -23.27
C ASN A 115 -12.82 11.06 -23.68
N LYS A 116 -13.99 11.09 -23.05
CA LYS A 116 -15.09 10.15 -23.33
C LYS A 116 -16.44 10.86 -23.27
N ILE A 117 -17.40 10.30 -24.00
CA ILE A 117 -18.81 10.69 -23.89
C ILE A 117 -19.33 10.17 -22.54
N ILE A 118 -19.67 11.08 -21.65
CA ILE A 118 -20.23 10.74 -20.32
C ILE A 118 -21.76 10.77 -20.30
N GLN A 119 -22.39 11.49 -21.24
CA GLN A 119 -23.85 11.55 -21.32
C GLN A 119 -24.33 11.74 -22.76
N LYS A 120 -25.32 10.96 -23.17
CA LYS A 120 -26.09 11.19 -24.40
C LYS A 120 -27.49 11.64 -24.03
N ARG A 121 -27.89 12.84 -24.43
CA ARG A 121 -29.27 13.35 -24.22
C ARG A 121 -30.00 13.42 -25.55
N LYS A 122 -31.19 12.81 -25.61
CA LYS A 122 -32.16 13.04 -26.68
C LYS A 122 -33.00 14.25 -26.35
N ILE A 123 -32.84 15.33 -27.11
CA ILE A 123 -33.69 16.51 -26.96
C ILE A 123 -34.82 16.40 -27.98
N LYS A 124 -36.04 16.15 -27.49
CA LYS A 124 -37.25 16.27 -28.31
C LYS A 124 -37.66 17.73 -28.39
N ARG A 125 -37.43 18.38 -29.53
CA ARG A 125 -38.03 19.68 -29.86
C ARG A 125 -39.23 19.43 -30.78
N LEU A 126 -40.39 19.99 -30.44
CA LEU A 126 -41.59 19.91 -31.29
C LEU A 126 -41.25 20.38 -32.71
N GLY A 127 -41.40 19.48 -33.69
CA GLY A 127 -41.18 19.75 -35.12
C GLY A 127 -39.77 19.50 -35.67
N VAL A 128 -38.80 19.04 -34.86
CA VAL A 128 -37.43 18.72 -35.31
C VAL A 128 -37.13 17.24 -35.07
N ARG A 129 -36.43 16.57 -36.01
CA ARG A 129 -35.93 15.20 -35.81
C ARG A 129 -35.08 15.13 -34.53
N ASP A 130 -35.19 14.04 -33.78
CA ASP A 130 -34.41 13.81 -32.55
C ASP A 130 -32.92 14.15 -32.81
N SER A 131 -32.43 15.21 -32.16
CA SER A 131 -31.00 15.54 -32.16
C SER A 131 -30.38 14.95 -30.89
N GLU A 132 -29.43 14.04 -31.07
CA GLU A 132 -28.61 13.52 -29.97
C GLU A 132 -27.52 14.54 -29.64
N THR A 133 -27.49 15.00 -28.39
CA THR A 133 -26.37 15.82 -27.88
C THR A 133 -25.47 14.93 -27.03
N GLU A 134 -24.21 14.81 -27.43
CA GLU A 134 -23.19 14.08 -26.70
C GLU A 134 -22.41 15.07 -25.83
N ILE A 135 -22.30 14.76 -24.53
CA ILE A 135 -21.50 15.52 -23.57
C ILE A 135 -20.21 14.74 -23.34
N TYR A 136 -19.09 15.36 -23.68
CA TYR A 136 -17.74 14.84 -23.47
C TYR A 136 -17.16 15.37 -22.17
N ASP A 137 -16.39 14.55 -21.48
CA ASP A 137 -15.61 14.93 -20.30
C ASP A 137 -14.32 14.10 -20.24
N ASP A 138 -13.34 14.62 -19.50
CA ASP A 138 -12.09 13.92 -19.23
C ASP A 138 -12.32 12.92 -18.09
N VAL A 139 -12.36 11.64 -18.44
CA VAL A 139 -12.56 10.55 -17.50
C VAL A 139 -11.21 10.06 -17.00
N ILE A 140 -11.04 10.01 -15.67
CA ILE A 140 -9.82 9.52 -15.03
C ILE A 140 -9.72 8.00 -15.19
N LEU A 141 -8.64 7.54 -15.82
CA LEU A 141 -8.29 6.12 -15.88
C LEU A 141 -7.66 5.66 -14.56
N GLY A 142 -6.82 6.51 -13.99
CA GLY A 142 -6.21 6.30 -12.69
C GLY A 142 -5.04 7.23 -12.43
N HIS A 143 -4.52 7.15 -11.22
CA HIS A 143 -3.26 7.80 -10.86
C HIS A 143 -2.08 7.07 -11.47
N ILE A 144 -0.98 7.77 -11.78
CA ILE A 144 0.19 7.17 -12.44
C ILE A 144 0.78 5.97 -11.67
N LEU A 145 0.63 5.94 -10.34
CA LEU A 145 1.09 4.84 -9.48
C LEU A 145 0.13 3.64 -9.40
N CYS A 146 -1.09 3.78 -9.92
CA CYS A 146 -2.14 2.76 -9.84
C CYS A 146 -2.52 2.18 -11.21
N VAL A 147 -2.22 2.88 -12.30
CA VAL A 147 -2.51 2.37 -13.65
C VAL A 147 -1.53 1.27 -14.01
N GLU A 148 -2.04 0.18 -14.58
CA GLU A 148 -1.22 -0.94 -15.04
C GLU A 148 -0.23 -0.50 -16.12
N GLU A 149 0.98 -1.08 -16.08
CA GLU A 149 2.06 -0.77 -17.03
C GLU A 149 1.67 -1.03 -18.49
N THR A 150 0.83 -2.04 -18.74
CA THR A 150 0.29 -2.38 -20.06
C THR A 150 -0.58 -1.26 -20.62
N VAL A 151 -1.46 -0.69 -19.78
CA VAL A 151 -2.32 0.44 -20.11
C VAL A 151 -1.48 1.67 -20.41
N LEU A 152 -0.52 1.99 -19.53
CA LEU A 152 0.47 3.06 -19.73
C LEU A 152 1.19 2.93 -21.09
N THR A 153 1.76 1.76 -21.37
CA THR A 153 2.55 1.51 -22.58
C THR A 153 1.71 1.63 -23.85
N SER A 154 0.46 1.13 -23.81
CA SER A 154 -0.46 1.22 -24.95
C SER A 154 -0.84 2.67 -25.27
N HIS A 155 -1.06 3.50 -24.24
CA HIS A 155 -1.41 4.90 -24.40
C HIS A 155 -0.24 5.77 -24.84
N ILE A 156 0.96 5.50 -24.32
CA ILE A 156 2.19 6.15 -24.78
C ILE A 156 2.42 5.85 -26.25
N SER A 157 2.28 4.58 -26.65
CA SER A 157 2.50 4.16 -28.05
C SER A 157 1.49 4.77 -29.02
N ASN A 158 0.26 5.01 -28.56
CA ASN A 158 -0.80 5.63 -29.35
C ASN A 158 -0.81 7.16 -29.31
N ASN A 159 0.14 7.80 -28.60
CA ASN A 159 0.18 9.26 -28.37
C ASN A 159 -1.11 9.84 -27.74
N ASP A 160 -1.88 8.99 -27.08
CA ASP A 160 -3.23 9.27 -26.55
C ASP A 160 -3.22 9.40 -25.02
N LEU A 161 -2.04 9.66 -24.43
CA LEU A 161 -1.85 9.78 -22.99
C LEU A 161 -1.95 11.24 -22.57
N GLN A 162 -3.11 11.63 -22.06
CA GLN A 162 -3.29 12.94 -21.44
C GLN A 162 -3.12 12.80 -19.92
N VAL A 163 -2.18 13.56 -19.37
CA VAL A 163 -1.96 13.66 -17.92
C VAL A 163 -2.48 15.01 -17.45
N ILE A 164 -3.32 14.99 -16.43
CA ILE A 164 -3.73 16.20 -15.71
C ILE A 164 -3.05 16.20 -14.34
N TRP A 165 -2.72 17.39 -13.87
CA TRP A 165 -2.19 17.63 -12.54
C TRP A 165 -3.30 18.30 -11.75
N VAL A 166 -3.88 17.56 -10.81
CA VAL A 166 -4.98 18.02 -9.97
C VAL A 166 -4.84 17.41 -8.59
N SER A 167 -5.42 18.05 -7.59
CA SER A 167 -5.47 17.48 -6.25
C SER A 167 -6.32 16.20 -6.22
N VAL A 168 -6.09 15.34 -5.22
CA VAL A 168 -6.91 14.13 -5.05
C VAL A 168 -8.37 14.50 -4.79
N GLU A 169 -8.62 15.58 -4.05
CA GLU A 169 -9.97 16.08 -3.81
C GLU A 169 -10.68 16.42 -5.13
N GLU A 170 -10.02 17.16 -6.02
CA GLU A 170 -10.57 17.52 -7.34
C GLU A 170 -10.71 16.28 -8.24
N ALA A 171 -9.76 15.35 -8.18
CA ALA A 171 -9.85 14.08 -8.89
C ALA A 171 -11.06 13.25 -8.44
N LEU A 172 -11.37 13.21 -7.14
CA LEU A 172 -12.52 12.49 -6.59
C LEU A 172 -13.87 13.05 -7.07
N LYS A 173 -13.93 14.34 -7.43
CA LYS A 173 -15.12 15.01 -8.01
C LYS A 173 -15.32 14.70 -9.49
N LYS A 174 -14.29 14.22 -10.21
CA LYS A 174 -14.35 13.87 -11.63
C LYS A 174 -14.94 12.48 -11.89
N HIS A 175 -15.23 12.20 -13.16
CA HIS A 175 -15.62 10.87 -13.62
C HIS A 175 -14.42 9.94 -13.65
N TRP A 176 -14.61 8.69 -13.21
CA TRP A 176 -13.58 7.64 -13.23
C TRP A 176 -14.04 6.49 -14.11
N GLU A 177 -13.10 5.93 -14.87
CA GLU A 177 -13.33 4.75 -15.69
C GLU A 177 -13.61 3.53 -14.82
N HIS A 178 -12.83 3.39 -13.75
CA HIS A 178 -12.88 2.27 -12.84
C HIS A 178 -13.07 2.77 -11.40
N ASN A 179 -14.20 2.42 -10.80
CA ASN A 179 -14.51 2.76 -9.41
C ASN A 179 -13.48 2.17 -8.43
N ASP A 180 -12.87 1.03 -8.75
CA ASP A 180 -11.84 0.42 -7.89
C ASP A 180 -10.64 1.35 -7.71
N ASN A 181 -10.18 1.99 -8.80
CA ASN A 181 -9.10 2.97 -8.75
C ASN A 181 -9.50 4.20 -7.92
N LYS A 182 -10.74 4.68 -8.07
CA LYS A 182 -11.28 5.79 -7.26
C LYS A 182 -11.35 5.42 -5.77
N ASN A 183 -11.78 4.20 -5.47
CA ASN A 183 -12.00 3.70 -4.12
C ASN A 183 -10.69 3.61 -3.33
N ILE A 184 -9.55 3.37 -4.00
CA ILE A 184 -8.23 3.44 -3.35
C ILE A 184 -8.06 4.82 -2.71
N PHE A 185 -8.15 5.90 -3.48
CA PHE A 185 -7.98 7.27 -2.98
C PHE A 185 -9.04 7.67 -1.97
N LEU A 186 -10.29 7.26 -2.19
CA LEU A 186 -11.37 7.52 -1.24
C LEU A 186 -11.12 6.86 0.12
N ASN A 187 -10.63 5.61 0.12
CA ASN A 187 -10.29 4.90 1.36
C ASN A 187 -9.07 5.53 2.04
N CYS A 188 -8.04 5.93 1.30
CA CYS A 188 -6.91 6.67 1.85
C CYS A 188 -7.39 7.96 2.53
N PHE A 189 -8.24 8.75 1.86
CA PHE A 189 -8.79 9.99 2.39
C PHE A 189 -9.60 9.78 3.68
N LYS A 190 -10.44 8.74 3.70
CA LYS A 190 -11.22 8.36 4.89
C LYS A 190 -10.32 8.00 6.06
N LEU A 191 -9.34 7.11 5.85
CA LEU A 191 -8.42 6.67 6.90
C LEU A 191 -7.63 7.85 7.50
N CYS A 192 -7.08 8.72 6.65
CA CYS A 192 -6.37 9.91 7.13
C CYS A 192 -7.29 10.87 7.90
N SER A 193 -8.55 11.01 7.46
CA SER A 193 -9.53 11.85 8.16
C SER A 193 -9.93 11.27 9.52
N GLU A 194 -10.16 9.96 9.59
CA GLU A 194 -10.49 9.24 10.83
C GLU A 194 -9.36 9.33 11.86
N GLU A 195 -8.11 9.17 11.43
CA GLU A 195 -6.94 9.32 12.30
C GLU A 195 -6.85 10.72 12.92
N ILE A 196 -7.09 11.77 12.12
CA ILE A 196 -7.05 13.15 12.60
C ILE A 196 -8.17 13.44 13.59
N ILE A 197 -9.40 12.97 13.31
CA ILE A 197 -10.54 13.12 14.22
C ILE A 197 -10.23 12.43 15.55
N THR A 198 -9.76 11.18 15.50
CA THR A 198 -9.41 10.40 16.69
C THR A 198 -8.32 11.11 17.51
N ASN A 199 -7.28 11.62 16.86
CA ASN A 199 -6.22 12.35 17.53
C ASN A 199 -6.73 13.65 18.18
N ALA A 200 -7.65 14.37 17.54
CA ALA A 200 -8.24 15.57 18.09
C ALA A 200 -9.09 15.27 19.35
N GLU A 201 -9.86 14.18 19.33
CA GLU A 201 -10.62 13.69 20.50
C GLU A 201 -9.70 13.34 21.67
N ILE A 202 -8.62 12.58 21.42
CA ILE A 202 -7.63 12.22 22.45
C ILE A 202 -7.00 13.47 23.08
N ILE A 203 -6.65 14.47 22.27
CA ILE A 203 -6.08 15.73 22.76
C ILE A 203 -7.09 16.50 23.61
N SER A 204 -8.36 16.53 23.18
CA SER A 204 -9.44 17.15 23.94
C SER A 204 -9.62 16.49 25.31
N ASP A 205 -9.70 15.16 25.35
CA ASP A 205 -9.85 14.37 26.58
C ASP A 205 -8.67 14.56 27.52
N TYR A 206 -7.44 14.53 26.99
CA TYR A 206 -6.23 14.81 27.76
C TYR A 206 -6.28 16.20 28.41
N ASN A 207 -6.68 17.23 27.65
CA ASN A 207 -6.78 18.59 28.15
C ASN A 207 -7.88 18.74 29.21
N PHE A 208 -9.01 18.06 29.04
CA PHE A 208 -10.09 18.02 30.02
C PHE A 208 -9.61 17.39 31.34
N LEU A 209 -8.98 16.22 31.30
CA LEU A 209 -8.45 15.54 32.48
C LEU A 209 -7.39 16.39 33.20
N LYS A 210 -6.53 17.07 32.43
CA LYS A 210 -5.50 17.96 32.99
C LYS A 210 -6.08 19.18 33.70
N GLN A 211 -7.25 19.68 33.28
CA GLN A 211 -7.95 20.76 33.97
C GLN A 211 -8.60 20.29 35.28
N GLN A 212 -9.12 19.06 35.33
CA GLN A 212 -9.74 18.49 36.54
C GLN A 212 -8.73 18.14 37.64
N LEU A 213 -7.45 17.95 37.28
CA LEU A 213 -6.36 17.64 38.21
C LEU A 213 -5.64 18.89 38.76
N ARG A 214 -6.11 20.10 38.43
CA ARG A 214 -5.64 21.38 38.98
C ARG A 214 -6.62 21.91 40.02
#